data_AF-A0A847MAI1-F1
#
_entry.id   AF-A0A847MAI1-F1
#
_cell.length_a   1.000
_cell.length_b   1.000
_cell.length_c   1.000
_cell.angle_alpha   90.00
_cell.angle_beta   90.00
_cell.angle_gamma   90.00
#
_symmetry.space_group_name_H-M   'P 1'
#
loop_
_entity.id
_entity.type
_entity.pdbx_description
1 polymer ?
#
loop_
_entity_poly.entity_id
_entity_poly.type
_entity_poly.pdbx_seq_one_letter_code
_entity_poly.pdbx_strand_id
1 'polypeptide(L)' 'MSTPKPSRGDIWMLDLDPTRGHEQAGKRPGLIVSADPLNHGPAG' A
#
# COMPACT_ATOMS: atom_id res chain seq x y z
N MET A 1 -4.71 3.03 -20.29
CA MET A 1 -4.77 3.80 -19.03
C MET A 1 -3.56 3.37 -18.20
N SER A 2 -2.81 4.32 -17.63
CA SER A 2 -1.66 4.00 -16.77
C SER A 2 -2.17 3.60 -15.39
N THR A 3 -1.61 2.54 -14.80
CA THR A 3 -1.89 2.15 -13.42
C THR A 3 -1.35 3.24 -12.48
N PRO A 4 -2.15 3.80 -11.57
CA PRO A 4 -1.66 4.81 -10.65
C PRO A 4 -0.52 4.23 -9.80
N LYS A 5 0.50 5.04 -9.51
CA LYS A 5 1.53 4.71 -8.51
C LYS A 5 1.11 5.27 -7.14
N PRO A 6 1.41 4.57 -6.04
CA PRO A 6 1.05 5.04 -4.70
C PRO A 6 1.90 6.24 -4.28
N SER A 7 1.29 7.30 -3.76
CA SER A 7 1.98 8.45 -3.14
C SER A 7 1.72 8.51 -1.64
N ARG A 8 2.64 9.09 -0.88
CA ARG A 8 2.47 9.33 0.55
C ARG A 8 1.17 10.08 0.81
N GLY A 9 0.37 9.58 1.75
CA GLY A 9 -0.92 10.18 2.08
C GLY A 9 -2.11 9.57 1.35
N ASP A 10 -1.88 8.81 0.28
CA ASP A 10 -2.96 8.09 -0.39
C ASP A 10 -3.55 7.01 0.52
N ILE A 11 -4.85 6.78 0.36
CA ILE A 11 -5.56 5.63 0.94
C ILE A 11 -5.82 4.61 -0.15
N TRP A 12 -5.30 3.40 0.04
CA TRP A 12 -5.43 2.29 -0.90
C TRP A 12 -6.18 1.12 -0.27
N MET A 13 -7.00 0.41 -1.04
CA MET A 13 -7.54 -0.88 -0.61
C MET A 13 -6.47 -1.94 -0.71
N LEU A 14 -6.05 -2.47 0.43
CA LEU A 14 -5.03 -3.51 0.54
C LEU A 14 -5.69 -4.85 0.87
N ASP A 15 -5.13 -5.93 0.34
CA ASP A 15 -5.43 -7.29 0.79
C ASP A 15 -4.31 -7.73 1.73
N LEU A 16 -4.64 -7.92 3.01
CA LEU A 16 -3.65 -8.21 4.06
C LEU A 16 -3.54 -9.70 4.40
N ASP A 17 -4.26 -10.56 3.68
CA ASP A 17 -4.18 -12.00 3.90
C ASP A 17 -3.01 -12.63 3.11
N PRO A 18 -2.35 -13.67 3.66
CA PRO A 18 -2.59 -14.27 4.97
C PRO A 18 -1.89 -13.52 6.11
N THR A 19 -2.49 -13.60 7.31
CA THR A 19 -1.94 -13.03 8.55
C THR A 19 -1.49 -14.11 9.53
N ARG A 20 -0.61 -13.74 10.46
CA ARG A 20 -0.21 -14.59 11.59
C ARG A 20 -0.64 -13.97 12.92
N GLY A 21 -1.29 -14.77 13.77
CA GLY A 21 -1.69 -14.33 15.11
C GLY A 21 -2.68 -13.17 15.07
N HIS A 22 -2.31 -12.05 15.68
CA HIS A 22 -3.19 -10.87 15.87
C HIS A 22 -2.87 -9.72 14.88
N GLU A 23 -2.21 -10.03 13.77
CA GLU A 23 -2.03 -9.08 12.66
C GLU A 23 -3.38 -8.66 12.05
N GLN A 24 -3.44 -7.47 11.43
CA GLN A 24 -4.66 -7.02 10.74
C GLN A 24 -4.88 -7.79 9.44
N ALA A 25 -6.11 -8.27 9.22
CA ALA A 25 -6.44 -9.22 8.14
C ALA A 25 -7.46 -8.71 7.13
N GLY A 26 -7.57 -9.39 5.99
CA GLY A 26 -8.58 -9.12 4.95
C GLY A 26 -8.40 -7.81 4.19
N LYS A 27 -9.40 -7.48 3.37
CA LYS A 27 -9.39 -6.29 2.52
C LYS A 27 -9.78 -5.04 3.31
N ARG A 28 -8.84 -4.10 3.47
CA ARG A 28 -9.08 -2.87 4.24
C ARG A 28 -8.27 -1.68 3.71
N PRO A 29 -8.73 -0.44 3.97
CA PRO A 29 -7.98 0.75 3.60
C PRO A 29 -6.67 0.82 4.39
N GLY A 30 -5.58 1.09 3.69
CA GLY A 30 -4.26 1.37 4.26
C GLY A 30 -3.74 2.73 3.80
N LEU A 31 -3.04 3.42 4.70
CA LEU A 31 -2.36 4.69 4.42
C LEU A 31 -0.95 4.43 3.90
N ILE A 32 -0.62 5.01 2.75
CA ILE A 32 0.75 4.97 2.23
C ILE A 32 1.61 5.97 3.02
N VAL A 33 2.61 5.45 3.74
CA VAL A 33 3.54 6.27 4.56
C VAL A 33 4.96 6.35 3.98
N SER A 34 5.29 5.48 3.02
CA SER A 34 6.55 5.53 2.27
C SER A 34 6.70 6.87 1.54
N ALA A 35 7.94 7.32 1.33
CA ALA A 35 8.20 8.56 0.62
C ALA A 35 8.00 8.36 -0.90
N ASP A 36 7.49 9.39 -1.59
CA ASP A 36 7.23 9.33 -3.04
C ASP A 36 8.45 8.92 -3.88
N PRO A 37 9.69 9.34 -3.57
CA PRO A 37 10.86 8.86 -4.32
C PRO A 37 11.05 7.33 -4.26
N LEU A 38 10.64 6.67 -3.16
CA LEU A 38 10.66 5.21 -3.08
C LEU A 38 9.59 4.60 -3.98
N ASN A 39 8.37 5.13 -3.93
CA ASN A 39 7.22 4.59 -4.67
C ASN A 39 7.33 4.85 -6.18
N HIS A 40 7.98 5.94 -6.58
CA HIS A 40 8.10 6.35 -7.99
C HIS A 40 9.45 5.99 -8.61
N GLY A 41 10.41 5.52 -7.81
CA GLY A 41 11.72 5.10 -8.24
C GLY A 41 11.73 3.75 -8.98
N PRO A 42 12.90 3.22 -9.35
CA PRO A 42 13.04 1.98 -10.10
C PRO A 42 12.62 0.72 -9.34
N ALA A 43 12.41 0.82 -8.02
CA ALA A 43 11.94 -0.28 -7.18
C ALA A 43 10.41 -0.34 -7.06
N GLY A 44 9.67 0.67 -7.56
CA GLY A 44 8.22 0.81 -7.43
C GLY A 44 7.45 0.79 -8.74
#